data_AF-A0A8C3DA24-F1
#
_entry.id   AF-A0A8C3DA24-F1
#
_cell.length_a   1.000
_cell.length_b   1.000
_cell.length_c   1.000
_cell.angle_alpha   90.00
_cell.angle_beta   90.00
_cell.angle_gamma   90.00
#
_symmetry.space_group_name_H-M   'P 1'
#
loop_
_entity.id
_entity.type
_entity.pdbx_description
1 polymer ?
#
loop_
_entity_poly.entity_id
_entity_poly.type
_entity_poly.pdbx_seq_one_letter_code
_entity_poly.pdbx_strand_id
1 'polypeptide(L)'
;LNTCFHMDTCKYVHYEIDACAVTPPRSPTRARPRDRSPPPDLPRGPPPDAGADRLFPPQWICCDIRYLDVSILGKFAVVMADPPWDIHMELPYGTLTDDEMRRLNIPVLQDEGFLFLWVTGRAMELGRECLNLWGYERVDEIIWVKTNQLQRIIRTGRTGHWLNHGKEHCLVGVKGNPQGFNRGLDCDVIVAEVRSTSHKPDEIYGMIERLSPGTRKIELFGRPHNVQPNWITLGNQLDGIHLLDPDVVAQFKQHYPDGIISKPKNM
;
A
#
# COMPACT_ATOMS: atom_id res chain seq x y z
N LEU A 1 -10.71 -14.53 9.17
CA LEU A 1 -9.79 -13.58 8.50
C LEU A 1 -10.00 -13.71 6.99
N ASN A 2 -10.85 -12.86 6.41
CA ASN A 2 -11.12 -12.77 4.96
C ASN A 2 -9.96 -12.05 4.22
N THR A 3 -8.70 -12.37 4.55
CA THR A 3 -7.53 -11.54 4.20
C THR A 3 -6.51 -12.25 3.32
N CYS A 4 -6.72 -13.50 2.87
CA CYS A 4 -5.89 -14.11 1.83
C CYS A 4 -6.63 -14.07 0.49
N PHE A 5 -6.11 -13.26 -0.43
CA PHE A 5 -6.67 -13.05 -1.77
C PHE A 5 -6.26 -14.12 -2.80
N HIS A 6 -5.39 -15.04 -2.40
CA HIS A 6 -4.94 -16.19 -3.20
C HIS A 6 -5.22 -17.50 -2.48
N MET A 7 -6.49 -17.77 -2.13
CA MET A 7 -6.87 -18.98 -1.37
C MET A 7 -6.35 -20.27 -2.01
N ASP A 8 -6.29 -20.34 -3.34
CA ASP A 8 -5.86 -21.54 -4.07
C ASP A 8 -4.34 -21.79 -4.03
N THR A 9 -3.53 -20.80 -3.64
CA THR A 9 -2.06 -20.90 -3.61
C THR A 9 -1.44 -20.44 -2.28
N CYS A 10 -2.26 -20.11 -1.29
CA CYS A 10 -1.84 -19.58 0.00
C CYS A 10 -1.02 -20.64 0.78
N LYS A 11 0.22 -20.30 1.16
CA LYS A 11 1.14 -21.20 1.90
C LYS A 11 0.94 -21.18 3.42
N TYR A 12 0.02 -20.37 3.92
CA TYR A 12 -0.20 -20.15 5.36
C TYR A 12 -1.45 -20.89 5.88
N VAL A 13 -1.43 -21.28 7.15
CA VAL A 13 -2.56 -21.99 7.79
C VAL A 13 -3.71 -21.01 8.03
N HIS A 14 -4.86 -21.30 7.43
CA HIS A 14 -6.11 -20.59 7.68
C HIS A 14 -6.85 -21.26 8.84
N TYR A 15 -7.24 -20.48 9.84
CA TYR A 15 -8.13 -20.95 10.89
C TYR A 15 -9.26 -19.93 11.09
N GLU A 16 -10.44 -20.45 11.41
CA GLU A 16 -11.58 -19.66 11.85
C GLU A 16 -11.75 -19.90 13.35
N ILE A 17 -12.04 -18.84 14.09
CA ILE A 17 -12.37 -18.97 15.51
C ILE A 17 -13.88 -19.23 15.56
N ASP A 18 -14.26 -20.47 15.85
CA ASP A 18 -15.66 -20.83 16.11
C ASP A 18 -16.20 -19.98 17.27
N ALA A 19 -17.08 -19.04 16.97
CA ALA A 19 -17.75 -18.20 17.96
C ALA A 19 -18.85 -18.97 18.74
N CYS A 20 -18.73 -20.28 18.91
CA CYS A 20 -19.73 -21.11 19.56
C CYS A 20 -19.09 -22.21 20.41
N ALA A 21 -18.69 -21.87 21.63
CA ALA A 21 -18.52 -22.85 22.71
C ALA A 21 -18.70 -22.19 24.08
N VAL A 22 -19.88 -21.64 24.34
CA VAL A 22 -20.37 -21.54 25.73
C VAL A 22 -21.50 -22.56 25.89
N THR A 23 -21.12 -23.82 25.95
CA THR A 23 -21.96 -24.87 26.54
C THR A 23 -21.82 -24.74 28.05
N PRO A 24 -22.88 -24.37 28.81
CA PRO A 24 -22.79 -24.37 30.26
C PRO A 24 -22.78 -25.82 30.77
N PRO A 25 -21.99 -26.15 31.81
CA PRO A 25 -22.02 -27.48 32.40
C PRO A 25 -23.37 -27.73 33.07
N ARG A 26 -23.92 -28.92 32.85
CA ARG A 26 -25.15 -29.40 33.49
C ARG A 26 -24.91 -29.72 34.97
N SER A 27 -25.97 -29.44 35.75
CA SER A 27 -26.42 -30.08 37.00
C SER A 27 -26.11 -29.33 38.33
N PRO A 28 -26.86 -29.61 39.43
CA PRO A 28 -28.06 -28.83 39.79
C PRO A 28 -28.03 -28.33 41.25
N THR A 29 -28.61 -27.16 41.59
CA THR A 29 -29.30 -26.90 42.88
C THR A 29 -29.84 -25.46 43.06
N ARG A 30 -31.16 -25.38 43.25
CA ARG A 30 -32.00 -24.55 44.15
C ARG A 30 -31.54 -23.12 44.61
N ALA A 31 -32.18 -22.11 43.99
CA ALA A 31 -32.83 -20.90 44.53
C ALA A 31 -32.14 -19.91 45.51
N ARG A 32 -32.05 -18.63 45.08
CA ARG A 32 -32.55 -17.41 45.77
C ARG A 32 -32.48 -16.18 44.82
N PRO A 33 -33.46 -15.26 44.80
CA PRO A 33 -33.41 -14.07 43.94
C PRO A 33 -32.68 -12.93 44.64
N ARG A 34 -31.71 -12.30 43.96
CA ARG A 34 -31.16 -11.00 44.35
C ARG A 34 -31.16 -10.06 43.14
N ASP A 35 -31.85 -8.94 43.37
CA ASP A 35 -31.75 -7.59 42.82
C ASP A 35 -31.05 -7.41 41.45
N ARG A 36 -31.83 -6.95 40.46
CA ARG A 36 -31.33 -6.55 39.13
C ARG A 36 -31.11 -5.04 39.10
N SER A 37 -29.86 -4.60 39.26
CA SER A 37 -29.40 -3.34 38.68
C SER A 37 -28.60 -3.67 37.40
N PRO A 38 -28.85 -2.98 36.27
CA PRO A 38 -28.09 -3.19 35.05
C PRO A 38 -26.65 -2.66 35.24
N PRO A 39 -25.63 -3.35 34.70
CA PRO A 39 -24.26 -2.86 34.73
C PRO A 39 -24.12 -1.59 33.85
N PRO A 40 -23.19 -0.68 34.19
CA PRO A 40 -22.98 0.55 33.42
C PRO A 40 -22.47 0.22 32.01
N ASP A 41 -23.10 0.83 31.01
CA ASP A 41 -22.72 0.73 29.61
C ASP A 41 -21.28 1.22 29.41
N LEU A 42 -20.42 0.33 28.89
CA LEU A 42 -19.12 0.71 28.36
C LEU A 42 -19.33 1.65 27.16
N PRO A 43 -18.53 2.72 27.01
CA PRO A 43 -18.69 3.65 25.91
C PRO A 43 -18.48 2.90 24.59
N ARG A 44 -19.54 2.81 23.78
CA ARG A 44 -19.43 2.37 22.39
C ARG A 44 -18.51 3.35 21.67
N GLY A 45 -17.42 2.82 21.11
CA GLY A 45 -16.58 3.56 20.17
C GLY A 45 -17.42 4.10 19.01
N PRO A 46 -16.89 5.07 18.25
CA PRO A 46 -17.59 5.63 17.10
C PRO A 46 -18.01 4.51 16.14
N PRO A 47 -19.19 4.63 15.50
CA PRO A 47 -19.64 3.62 14.55
C PRO A 47 -18.59 3.45 13.43
N PRO A 48 -18.37 2.23 12.94
CA PRO A 48 -17.50 2.02 11.79
C PRO A 48 -18.03 2.83 10.61
N ASP A 49 -17.13 3.50 9.90
CA ASP A 49 -17.46 4.15 8.63
C ASP A 49 -18.21 3.14 7.74
N ALA A 50 -19.34 3.57 7.18
CA ALA A 50 -20.25 2.73 6.39
C ALA A 50 -19.62 2.11 5.11
N GLY A 51 -18.32 2.30 4.88
CA GLY A 51 -17.53 1.68 3.82
C GLY A 51 -16.46 0.67 4.29
N ALA A 52 -16.26 0.46 5.60
CA ALA A 52 -15.16 -0.36 6.13
C ALA A 52 -15.26 -1.87 5.79
N ASP A 53 -16.45 -2.35 5.42
CA ASP A 53 -16.68 -3.76 5.07
C ASP A 53 -16.61 -4.06 3.56
N ARG A 54 -16.29 -3.06 2.73
CA ARG A 54 -16.35 -3.20 1.27
C ARG A 54 -14.95 -3.37 0.69
N LEU A 55 -14.52 -4.64 0.57
CA LEU A 55 -13.37 -4.98 -0.26
C LEU A 55 -13.66 -4.60 -1.71
N PHE A 56 -12.87 -3.68 -2.27
CA PHE A 56 -12.98 -3.35 -3.70
C PHE A 56 -12.10 -4.29 -4.52
N PRO A 57 -12.59 -4.80 -5.66
CA PRO A 57 -11.72 -5.48 -6.62
C PRO A 57 -10.60 -4.54 -7.11
N PRO A 58 -9.54 -5.09 -7.74
CA PRO A 58 -8.46 -4.28 -8.30
C PRO A 58 -8.98 -3.21 -9.26
N GLN A 59 -8.43 -2.00 -9.17
CA GLN A 59 -8.74 -0.87 -10.03
C GLN A 59 -7.45 -0.27 -10.58
N TRP A 60 -7.48 0.29 -11.79
CA TRP A 60 -6.29 0.87 -12.40
C TRP A 60 -6.59 1.95 -13.43
N ILE A 61 -5.58 2.80 -13.68
CA ILE A 61 -5.60 3.81 -14.73
C ILE A 61 -4.26 3.78 -15.47
N CYS A 62 -4.29 3.47 -16.76
CA CYS A 62 -3.17 3.68 -17.65
C CYS A 62 -2.99 5.17 -17.91
N CYS A 63 -1.92 5.75 -17.38
CA CYS A 63 -1.67 7.19 -17.46
C CYS A 63 -0.20 7.55 -17.33
N ASP A 64 0.16 8.73 -17.84
CA ASP A 64 1.35 9.44 -17.39
C ASP A 64 1.05 10.12 -16.05
N ILE A 65 1.73 9.68 -14.99
CA ILE A 65 1.49 10.14 -13.61
C ILE A 65 1.79 11.63 -13.46
N ARG A 66 2.64 12.22 -14.33
CA ARG A 66 2.91 13.66 -14.31
C ARG A 66 1.71 14.50 -14.70
N TYR A 67 0.78 13.93 -15.47
CA TYR A 67 -0.31 14.69 -16.12
C TYR A 67 -1.69 14.34 -15.58
N LEU A 68 -1.86 13.18 -14.96
CA LEU A 68 -3.11 12.83 -14.31
C LEU A 68 -3.39 13.79 -13.15
N ASP A 69 -4.53 14.49 -13.20
CA ASP A 69 -5.09 15.13 -12.02
C ASP A 69 -5.53 14.06 -11.01
N VAL A 70 -4.65 13.76 -10.06
CA VAL A 70 -4.86 12.76 -9.01
C VAL A 70 -5.87 13.21 -7.94
N SER A 71 -6.31 14.47 -7.93
CA SER A 71 -7.30 14.95 -6.95
C SER A 71 -8.67 14.25 -7.09
N ILE A 72 -8.99 13.74 -8.28
CA ILE A 72 -10.25 13.03 -8.56
C ILE A 72 -10.36 11.68 -7.84
N LEU A 73 -9.24 11.15 -7.32
CA LEU A 73 -9.16 9.80 -6.76
C LEU A 73 -9.57 9.74 -5.28
N GLY A 74 -9.74 10.90 -4.65
CA GLY A 74 -10.03 11.05 -3.23
C GLY A 74 -8.80 10.80 -2.34
N LYS A 75 -9.05 10.35 -1.12
CA LYS A 75 -8.01 10.13 -0.10
C LYS A 75 -7.72 8.65 0.12
N PHE A 76 -6.47 8.35 0.42
CA PHE A 76 -5.97 6.99 0.65
C PHE A 76 -5.33 6.89 2.03
N ALA A 77 -5.45 5.73 2.67
CA ALA A 77 -4.77 5.46 3.94
C ALA A 77 -3.29 5.11 3.75
N VAL A 78 -2.97 4.54 2.59
CA VAL A 78 -1.61 4.16 2.19
C VAL A 78 -1.36 4.54 0.74
N VAL A 79 -0.24 5.22 0.52
CA VAL A 79 0.34 5.47 -0.80
C VAL A 79 1.60 4.61 -0.93
N MET A 80 1.79 3.94 -2.06
CA MET A 80 3.06 3.27 -2.39
C MET A 80 3.57 3.75 -3.74
N ALA A 81 4.89 3.90 -3.89
CA ALA A 81 5.50 4.28 -5.15
C ALA A 81 6.84 3.57 -5.39
N ASP A 82 7.02 3.03 -6.60
CA ASP A 82 8.30 2.57 -7.14
C ASP A 82 8.69 3.40 -8.37
N PRO A 83 9.10 4.67 -8.18
CA PRO A 83 9.27 5.59 -9.29
C PRO A 83 10.56 5.30 -10.10
N PRO A 84 10.56 5.64 -11.40
CA PRO A 84 11.73 5.48 -12.25
C PRO A 84 12.70 6.65 -12.03
N TRP A 85 13.38 6.65 -10.88
CA TRP A 85 14.35 7.67 -10.50
C TRP A 85 15.43 7.88 -11.56
N ASP A 86 15.77 9.13 -11.87
CA ASP A 86 17.04 9.44 -12.52
C ASP A 86 18.19 9.24 -11.53
N ILE A 87 18.88 8.11 -11.67
CA ILE A 87 20.03 7.76 -10.82
C ILE A 87 21.37 8.20 -11.42
N HIS A 88 21.36 9.01 -12.48
CA HIS A 88 22.54 9.44 -13.24
C HIS A 88 23.33 8.27 -13.84
N MET A 89 22.61 7.27 -14.34
CA MET A 89 23.17 6.12 -15.05
C MET A 89 22.36 5.87 -16.32
N GLU A 90 22.97 5.26 -17.33
CA GLU A 90 22.24 4.77 -18.49
C GLU A 90 21.33 3.61 -18.08
N LEU A 91 20.02 3.80 -18.27
CA LEU A 91 18.99 2.82 -17.95
C LEU A 91 18.20 2.43 -19.21
N PRO A 92 17.76 1.17 -19.32
CA PRO A 92 17.01 0.70 -20.49
C PRO A 92 15.52 1.12 -20.47
N TYR A 93 15.17 2.14 -19.70
CA TYR A 93 13.81 2.65 -19.52
C TYR A 93 13.85 4.16 -19.25
N GLY A 94 12.73 4.85 -19.55
CA GLY A 94 12.60 6.28 -19.28
C GLY A 94 12.53 6.57 -17.78
N THR A 95 13.19 7.64 -17.35
CA THR A 95 13.21 8.14 -15.97
C THR A 95 12.41 9.43 -15.83
N LEU A 96 12.08 9.78 -14.59
CA LEU A 96 11.62 11.13 -14.24
C LEU A 96 12.81 11.93 -13.71
N THR A 97 12.91 13.18 -14.15
CA THR A 97 13.88 14.14 -13.58
C THR A 97 13.58 14.41 -12.11
N ASP A 98 14.59 14.81 -11.34
CA ASP A 98 14.41 15.17 -9.93
C ASP A 98 13.28 16.20 -9.72
N ASP A 99 13.17 17.17 -10.61
CA ASP A 99 12.15 18.21 -10.56
C ASP A 99 10.75 17.71 -10.91
N GLU A 100 10.62 16.76 -11.83
CA GLU A 100 9.33 16.08 -12.09
C GLU A 100 8.91 15.26 -10.86
N MET A 101 9.85 14.58 -10.21
CA MET A 101 9.59 13.87 -8.96
C MET A 101 9.10 14.82 -7.87
N ARG A 102 9.81 15.92 -7.61
CA ARG A 102 9.40 16.93 -6.61
C ARG A 102 8.00 17.48 -6.87
N ARG A 103 7.63 17.66 -8.15
CA ARG A 103 6.33 18.23 -8.57
C ARG A 103 5.17 17.24 -8.55
N LEU A 104 5.39 15.95 -8.29
CA LEU A 104 4.29 15.00 -8.16
C LEU A 104 3.33 15.47 -7.05
N ASN A 105 2.03 15.51 -7.36
CA ASN A 105 1.02 15.99 -6.43
C ASN A 105 0.63 14.92 -5.39
N ILE A 106 1.61 14.32 -4.72
CA ILE A 106 1.40 13.37 -3.62
C ILE A 106 0.64 14.00 -2.44
N PRO A 107 0.85 15.28 -2.07
CA PRO A 107 0.18 15.87 -0.91
C PRO A 107 -1.35 15.80 -0.95
N VAL A 108 -1.98 15.82 -2.13
CA VAL A 108 -3.45 15.76 -2.25
C VAL A 108 -4.02 14.38 -1.97
N LEU A 109 -3.24 13.31 -2.16
CA LEU A 109 -3.70 11.92 -2.06
C LEU A 109 -4.00 11.49 -0.63
N GLN A 110 -3.49 12.20 0.38
CA GLN A 110 -3.56 11.75 1.76
C GLN A 110 -3.52 12.91 2.74
N ASP A 111 -4.45 12.91 3.69
CA ASP A 111 -4.47 13.82 4.83
C ASP A 111 -3.75 13.19 6.02
N GLU A 112 -4.08 11.93 6.35
CA GLU A 112 -3.41 11.13 7.37
C GLU A 112 -3.15 9.70 6.85
N GLY A 113 -1.97 9.13 7.14
CA GLY A 113 -1.65 7.76 6.72
C GLY A 113 -0.16 7.52 6.52
N PHE A 114 0.17 6.53 5.68
CA PHE A 114 1.55 6.13 5.40
C PHE A 114 1.92 6.20 3.90
N LEU A 115 3.18 6.53 3.62
CA LEU A 115 3.81 6.46 2.31
C LEU A 115 4.93 5.42 2.32
N PHE A 116 4.90 4.50 1.36
CA PHE A 116 5.97 3.54 1.08
C PHE A 116 6.68 3.94 -0.20
N LEU A 117 7.94 4.37 -0.11
CA LEU A 117 8.71 4.90 -1.23
C LEU A 117 9.97 4.09 -1.48
N TRP A 118 9.98 3.32 -2.57
CA TRP A 118 11.16 2.57 -2.99
C TRP A 118 12.27 3.51 -3.48
N VAL A 119 13.49 3.26 -3.02
CA VAL A 119 14.66 4.10 -3.29
C VAL A 119 15.91 3.24 -3.55
N THR A 120 16.79 3.75 -4.40
CA THR A 120 18.07 3.12 -4.75
C THR A 120 19.11 4.16 -5.17
N GLY A 121 20.40 3.87 -4.99
CA GLY A 121 21.48 4.79 -5.38
C GLY A 121 21.31 6.20 -4.78
N ARG A 122 21.49 7.25 -5.59
CA ARG A 122 21.27 8.66 -5.17
C ARG A 122 19.83 8.96 -4.73
N ALA A 123 18.86 8.13 -5.13
CA ALA A 123 17.47 8.33 -4.73
C ALA A 123 17.25 8.03 -3.24
N MET A 124 18.23 7.47 -2.54
CA MET A 124 18.22 7.41 -1.08
C MET A 124 18.08 8.82 -0.48
N GLU A 125 18.86 9.78 -0.94
CA GLU A 125 18.81 11.16 -0.44
C GLU A 125 17.66 11.95 -1.06
N LEU A 126 17.47 11.85 -2.38
CA LEU A 126 16.37 12.54 -3.08
C LEU A 126 14.99 12.04 -2.61
N GLY A 127 14.85 10.74 -2.34
CA GLY A 127 13.61 10.18 -1.79
C GLY A 127 13.29 10.72 -0.40
N ARG A 128 14.30 10.95 0.46
CA ARG A 128 14.13 11.62 1.75
C ARG A 128 13.74 13.09 1.57
N GLU A 129 14.31 13.78 0.60
CA GLU A 129 13.92 15.14 0.22
C GLU A 129 12.45 15.21 -0.23
N CYS A 130 12.05 14.35 -1.17
CA CYS A 130 10.68 14.27 -1.68
C CYS A 130 9.68 13.94 -0.57
N LEU A 131 10.00 12.99 0.31
CA LEU A 131 9.15 12.61 1.44
C LEU A 131 8.87 13.80 2.36
N ASN A 132 9.91 14.58 2.70
CA ASN A 132 9.76 15.82 3.47
C ASN A 132 8.94 16.87 2.71
N LEU A 133 9.23 17.08 1.42
CA LEU A 133 8.54 18.05 0.57
C LEU A 133 7.04 17.73 0.45
N TRP A 134 6.68 16.46 0.40
CA TRP A 134 5.29 16.01 0.33
C TRP A 134 4.57 16.03 1.69
N GLY A 135 5.26 16.45 2.76
CA GLY A 135 4.70 16.62 4.09
C GLY A 135 4.67 15.35 4.94
N TYR A 136 5.57 14.41 4.67
CA TYR A 136 5.74 13.20 5.47
C TYR A 136 6.97 13.31 6.38
N GLU A 137 6.92 12.64 7.53
CA GLU A 137 8.08 12.36 8.36
C GLU A 137 8.50 10.91 8.17
N ARG A 138 9.79 10.65 7.88
CA ARG A 138 10.29 9.27 7.76
C ARG A 138 10.38 8.62 9.14
N VAL A 139 9.61 7.57 9.37
CA VAL A 139 9.51 6.86 10.66
C VAL A 139 10.07 5.44 10.62
N ASP A 140 10.19 4.83 9.44
CA ASP A 140 10.76 3.48 9.27
C ASP A 140 11.53 3.36 7.94
N GLU A 141 12.26 2.27 7.77
CA GLU A 141 12.97 1.94 6.54
C GLU A 141 13.04 0.43 6.34
N ILE A 142 12.20 -0.08 5.43
CA ILE A 142 12.18 -1.50 5.08
C ILE A 142 13.34 -1.82 4.15
N ILE A 143 13.99 -2.96 4.38
CA ILE A 143 14.95 -3.53 3.43
C ILE A 143 14.42 -4.84 2.85
N TRP A 144 14.49 -4.97 1.53
CA TRP A 144 14.28 -6.25 0.86
C TRP A 144 15.63 -6.90 0.57
N VAL A 145 15.94 -7.98 1.29
CA VAL A 145 17.08 -8.86 1.03
C VAL A 145 16.75 -9.78 -0.14
N LYS A 146 17.56 -9.67 -1.20
CA LYS A 146 17.38 -10.40 -2.44
C LYS A 146 18.00 -11.79 -2.36
N THR A 147 17.17 -12.81 -2.40
CA THR A 147 17.61 -14.21 -2.44
C THR A 147 17.44 -14.83 -3.82
N ASN A 148 18.17 -15.93 -4.05
CA ASN A 148 17.90 -16.84 -5.16
C ASN A 148 16.98 -17.99 -4.69
N GLN A 149 16.65 -18.91 -5.61
CA GLN A 149 15.83 -20.11 -5.35
C GLN A 149 16.36 -21.01 -4.22
N LEU A 150 17.63 -20.90 -3.85
CA LEU A 150 18.25 -21.64 -2.77
C LEU A 150 18.29 -20.85 -1.45
N GLN A 151 17.53 -19.75 -1.36
CA GLN A 151 17.49 -18.85 -0.20
C GLN A 151 18.86 -18.28 0.18
N ARG A 152 19.74 -18.11 -0.82
CA ARG A 152 21.06 -17.50 -0.64
C ARG A 152 21.08 -16.10 -1.21
N ILE A 153 21.78 -15.20 -0.54
CA ILE A 153 22.04 -13.85 -1.06
C ILE A 153 22.82 -13.95 -2.36
N ILE A 154 22.39 -13.19 -3.37
CA ILE A 154 23.10 -13.05 -4.64
C ILE A 154 24.34 -12.18 -4.40
N ARG A 155 25.53 -12.80 -4.36
CA ARG A 155 26.80 -12.14 -4.04
C ARG A 155 27.70 -11.89 -5.25
N THR A 156 27.44 -12.56 -6.36
CA THR A 156 28.24 -12.50 -7.59
C THR A 156 27.68 -11.46 -8.56
N GLY A 157 28.54 -10.91 -9.44
CA GLY A 157 28.23 -9.80 -10.34
C GLY A 157 28.79 -8.46 -9.86
N ARG A 158 28.65 -7.40 -10.68
CA ARG A 158 28.92 -6.00 -10.32
C ARG A 158 27.59 -5.28 -10.15
N THR A 159 27.01 -5.37 -8.96
CA THR A 159 25.65 -4.85 -8.68
C THR A 159 25.66 -3.50 -7.97
N GLY A 160 26.84 -2.96 -7.65
CA GLY A 160 27.03 -1.63 -7.11
C GLY A 160 28.40 -1.05 -7.48
N HIS A 161 28.60 0.25 -7.20
CA HIS A 161 29.83 0.96 -7.59
C HIS A 161 31.05 0.58 -6.76
N TRP A 162 30.86 0.33 -5.46
CA TRP A 162 31.94 0.06 -4.50
C TRP A 162 31.77 -1.29 -3.81
N LEU A 163 30.53 -1.60 -3.39
CA LEU A 163 30.13 -2.86 -2.77
C LEU A 163 28.99 -3.47 -3.59
N ASN A 164 28.92 -4.80 -3.63
CA ASN A 164 27.79 -5.48 -4.25
C ASN A 164 26.51 -5.23 -3.44
N HIS A 165 25.44 -4.86 -4.13
CA HIS A 165 24.14 -4.60 -3.53
C HIS A 165 23.33 -5.90 -3.45
N GLY A 166 23.07 -6.35 -2.21
CA GLY A 166 22.22 -7.51 -1.91
C GLY A 166 20.80 -7.17 -1.47
N LYS A 167 20.43 -5.89 -1.49
CA LYS A 167 19.13 -5.40 -1.02
C LYS A 167 18.63 -4.17 -1.76
N GLU A 168 17.33 -3.93 -1.70
CA GLU A 168 16.66 -2.66 -2.02
C GLU A 168 16.02 -2.05 -0.78
N HIS A 169 15.81 -0.73 -0.78
CA HIS A 169 15.28 0.03 0.35
C HIS A 169 13.89 0.60 0.02
N CYS A 170 13.02 0.64 1.02
CA CYS A 170 11.72 1.29 0.96
C CYS A 170 11.55 2.19 2.19
N LEU A 171 11.52 3.50 1.97
CA LEU A 171 11.30 4.48 3.04
C LEU A 171 9.83 4.43 3.46
N VAL A 172 9.58 4.47 4.78
CA VAL A 172 8.22 4.56 5.32
C VAL A 172 8.02 5.93 5.96
N GLY A 173 7.15 6.73 5.34
CA GLY A 173 6.76 8.05 5.80
C GLY A 173 5.40 8.05 6.47
N VAL A 174 5.23 8.81 7.55
CA VAL A 174 3.92 9.09 8.16
C VAL A 174 3.51 10.52 7.86
N LYS A 175 2.21 10.75 7.62
CA LYS A 175 1.63 12.09 7.50
C LYS A 175 0.42 12.20 8.41
N GLY A 176 0.27 13.34 9.09
CA GLY A 176 -0.80 13.55 10.07
C GLY A 176 -0.69 12.65 11.30
N ASN A 177 -1.83 12.32 11.93
CA ASN A 177 -1.87 11.45 13.10
C ASN A 177 -2.76 10.21 12.88
N PRO A 178 -2.34 9.27 12.00
CA PRO A 178 -3.18 8.16 11.57
C PRO A 178 -3.63 7.25 12.72
N GLN A 179 -4.94 7.00 12.78
CA GLN A 179 -5.61 6.13 13.76
C GLN A 179 -6.02 4.80 13.12
N GLY A 180 -6.15 3.73 13.93
CA GLY A 180 -6.67 2.44 13.45
C GLY A 180 -5.66 1.58 12.67
N PHE A 181 -4.36 1.85 12.80
CA PHE A 181 -3.29 1.06 12.17
C PHE A 181 -2.64 0.09 13.16
N ASN A 182 -2.36 -1.13 12.71
CA ASN A 182 -1.74 -2.18 13.52
C ASN A 182 -0.21 -2.09 13.45
N ARG A 183 0.40 -1.29 14.33
CA ARG A 183 1.86 -1.10 14.37
C ARG A 183 2.56 -2.31 15.00
N GLY A 184 3.72 -2.70 14.46
CA GLY A 184 4.60 -3.72 15.04
C GLY A 184 4.22 -5.18 14.80
N LEU A 185 3.30 -5.47 13.87
CA LEU A 185 2.97 -6.85 13.49
C LEU A 185 4.04 -7.51 12.60
N ASP A 186 4.66 -6.73 11.73
CA ASP A 186 5.70 -7.16 10.79
C ASP A 186 7.04 -6.50 11.12
N CYS A 187 8.13 -7.15 10.73
CA CYS A 187 9.47 -6.57 10.81
C CYS A 187 9.80 -5.71 9.58
N ASP A 188 10.88 -4.94 9.69
CA ASP A 188 11.44 -4.05 8.67
C ASP A 188 12.33 -4.79 7.64
N VAL A 189 12.32 -6.13 7.62
CA VAL A 189 13.15 -6.93 6.72
C VAL A 189 12.29 -7.92 5.93
N ILE A 190 12.24 -7.74 4.61
CA ILE A 190 11.66 -8.70 3.68
C ILE A 190 12.79 -9.58 3.13
N VAL A 191 12.62 -10.91 3.20
CA VAL A 191 13.50 -11.87 2.54
C VAL A 191 12.69 -12.56 1.45
N ALA A 192 12.98 -12.26 0.20
CA ALA A 192 12.22 -12.80 -0.93
C ALA A 192 13.10 -12.96 -2.17
N GLU A 193 12.72 -13.91 -3.01
CA GLU A 193 13.42 -14.21 -4.25
C GLU A 193 13.26 -13.07 -5.27
N VAL A 194 14.31 -12.79 -6.02
CA VAL A 194 14.20 -11.90 -7.19
C VAL A 194 13.41 -12.60 -8.28
N ARG A 195 12.40 -11.90 -8.80
CA ARG A 195 11.52 -12.40 -9.88
C ARG A 195 11.92 -11.74 -11.20
N SER A 196 10.99 -11.05 -11.85
CA SER A 196 11.27 -10.26 -13.05
C SER A 196 11.96 -8.94 -12.72
N THR A 197 12.57 -8.30 -13.72
CA THR A 197 13.31 -7.04 -13.54
C THR A 197 12.40 -5.94 -12.97
N SER A 198 12.84 -5.35 -11.85
CA SER A 198 12.11 -4.30 -11.12
C SER A 198 10.77 -4.76 -10.53
N HIS A 199 10.53 -6.06 -10.37
CA HIS A 199 9.38 -6.58 -9.64
C HIS A 199 9.71 -6.66 -8.15
N LYS A 200 9.17 -5.72 -7.37
CA LYS A 200 9.26 -5.66 -5.92
C LYS A 200 8.54 -6.87 -5.28
N PRO A 201 8.91 -7.29 -4.05
CA PRO A 201 8.34 -8.47 -3.42
C PRO A 201 6.85 -8.25 -3.07
N ASP A 202 5.98 -9.17 -3.47
CA ASP A 202 4.53 -9.07 -3.17
C ASP A 202 4.24 -9.11 -1.66
N GLU A 203 5.19 -9.60 -0.86
CA GLU A 203 5.15 -9.61 0.60
C GLU A 203 4.80 -8.22 1.18
N ILE A 204 5.19 -7.14 0.49
CA ILE A 204 4.89 -5.77 0.91
C ILE A 204 3.37 -5.49 0.97
N TYR A 205 2.58 -6.05 0.04
CA TYR A 205 1.12 -5.89 0.05
C TYR A 205 0.50 -6.54 1.28
N GLY A 206 1.00 -7.73 1.67
CA GLY A 206 0.56 -8.42 2.87
C GLY A 206 0.91 -7.65 4.15
N MET A 207 2.11 -7.08 4.22
CA MET A 207 2.52 -6.22 5.34
C MET A 207 1.64 -4.98 5.44
N ILE A 208 1.40 -4.30 4.32
CA ILE A 208 0.56 -3.10 4.25
C ILE A 208 -0.90 -3.42 4.62
N GLU A 209 -1.44 -4.56 4.17
CA GLU A 209 -2.81 -4.97 4.52
C GLU A 209 -2.94 -5.31 6.00
N ARG A 210 -1.94 -5.94 6.63
CA ARG A 210 -1.94 -6.16 8.09
C ARG A 210 -1.83 -4.85 8.86
N LEU A 211 -1.01 -3.91 8.38
CA LEU A 211 -0.86 -2.57 8.95
C LEU A 211 -2.15 -1.75 8.85
N SER A 212 -2.86 -1.82 7.72
CA SER A 212 -4.08 -1.04 7.42
C SER A 212 -5.13 -1.89 6.69
N PRO A 213 -5.85 -2.77 7.42
CA PRO A 213 -6.77 -3.72 6.80
C PRO A 213 -8.02 -3.03 6.25
N GLY A 214 -8.47 -3.44 5.05
CA GLY A 214 -9.72 -2.99 4.44
C GLY A 214 -9.75 -1.52 3.97
N THR A 215 -8.67 -0.77 4.16
CA THR A 215 -8.60 0.63 3.73
C THR A 215 -8.30 0.77 2.23
N ARG A 216 -8.71 1.90 1.63
CA ARG A 216 -8.36 2.28 0.25
C ARG A 216 -6.87 2.66 0.16
N LYS A 217 -6.18 2.10 -0.83
CA LYS A 217 -4.74 2.26 -1.06
C LYS A 217 -4.47 2.65 -2.51
N ILE A 218 -3.34 3.29 -2.77
CA ILE A 218 -2.94 3.69 -4.12
C ILE A 218 -1.48 3.34 -4.39
N GLU A 219 -1.22 2.74 -5.54
CA GLU A 219 0.14 2.44 -6.01
C GLU A 219 0.46 3.30 -7.25
N LEU A 220 1.59 4.01 -7.18
CA LEU A 220 2.13 4.82 -8.27
C LEU A 220 3.27 4.08 -8.96
N PHE A 221 3.30 4.20 -10.28
CA PHE A 221 4.26 3.54 -11.18
C PHE A 221 4.11 2.01 -11.21
N GLY A 222 2.91 1.52 -10.89
CA GLY A 222 2.59 0.09 -10.90
C GLY A 222 2.42 -0.48 -12.31
N ARG A 223 2.53 -1.80 -12.41
CA ARG A 223 2.39 -2.60 -13.64
C ARG A 223 1.21 -3.58 -13.49
N PRO A 224 0.82 -4.32 -14.55
CA PRO A 224 -0.32 -5.25 -14.47
C PRO A 224 -0.22 -6.31 -13.36
N HIS A 225 0.98 -6.72 -12.96
CA HIS A 225 1.15 -7.69 -11.86
C HIS A 225 0.97 -7.09 -10.46
N ASN A 226 0.90 -5.76 -10.35
CA ASN A 226 0.74 -5.03 -9.10
C ASN A 226 -0.72 -4.78 -8.73
N VAL A 227 -1.68 -5.04 -9.64
CA VAL A 227 -3.09 -4.76 -9.37
C VAL A 227 -3.59 -5.69 -8.26
N GLN A 228 -4.14 -5.10 -7.20
CA GLN A 228 -4.55 -5.80 -5.98
C GLN A 228 -5.91 -5.30 -5.49
N PRO A 229 -6.70 -6.13 -4.78
CA PRO A 229 -7.93 -5.66 -4.11
C PRO A 229 -7.64 -4.51 -3.15
N ASN A 230 -8.55 -3.55 -3.04
CA ASN A 230 -8.42 -2.28 -2.29
C ASN A 230 -7.37 -1.30 -2.82
N TRP A 231 -6.66 -1.62 -3.91
CA TRP A 231 -5.68 -0.73 -4.53
C TRP A 231 -6.22 -0.11 -5.81
N ILE A 232 -5.96 1.19 -5.98
CA ILE A 232 -5.95 1.85 -7.28
C ILE A 232 -4.50 1.88 -7.77
N THR A 233 -4.22 1.29 -8.94
CA THR A 233 -2.88 1.24 -9.51
C THR A 233 -2.76 2.25 -10.66
N LEU A 234 -1.76 3.12 -10.61
CA LEU A 234 -1.47 4.11 -11.64
C LEU A 234 -0.13 3.78 -12.32
N GLY A 235 -0.10 3.78 -13.65
CA GLY A 235 1.11 3.47 -14.41
C GLY A 235 0.87 3.40 -15.90
N ASN A 236 1.88 3.75 -16.69
CA ASN A 236 1.77 3.83 -18.15
C ASN A 236 1.85 2.47 -18.88
N GLN A 237 2.03 1.38 -18.14
CA GLN A 237 2.08 0.01 -18.67
C GLN A 237 0.82 -0.80 -18.33
N LEU A 238 -0.20 -0.15 -17.77
CA LEU A 238 -1.49 -0.77 -17.45
C LEU A 238 -2.37 -0.84 -18.70
N ASP A 239 -3.34 -1.75 -18.70
CA ASP A 239 -4.24 -1.94 -19.84
C ASP A 239 -5.50 -1.08 -19.69
N GLY A 240 -5.47 0.10 -20.31
CA GLY A 240 -6.60 1.03 -20.30
C GLY A 240 -6.98 1.54 -18.91
N ILE A 241 -8.28 1.75 -18.69
CA ILE A 241 -8.82 2.31 -17.45
C ILE A 241 -9.91 1.38 -16.91
N HIS A 242 -9.77 0.96 -15.66
CA HIS A 242 -10.73 0.11 -14.97
C HIS A 242 -11.02 0.67 -13.58
N LEU A 243 -12.17 1.33 -13.44
CA LEU A 243 -12.64 1.96 -12.20
C LEU A 243 -14.01 1.41 -11.81
N LEU A 244 -14.19 1.13 -10.53
CA LEU A 244 -15.36 0.47 -9.95
C LEU A 244 -15.97 1.26 -8.80
N ASP A 245 -15.18 2.07 -8.12
CA ASP A 245 -15.62 2.99 -7.07
C ASP A 245 -16.52 4.08 -7.69
N PRO A 246 -17.84 4.12 -7.35
CA PRO A 246 -18.79 5.02 -8.02
C PRO A 246 -18.40 6.50 -7.90
N ASP A 247 -17.80 6.89 -6.78
CA ASP A 247 -17.40 8.28 -6.54
C ASP A 247 -16.22 8.65 -7.45
N VAL A 248 -15.22 7.76 -7.55
CA VAL A 248 -14.08 7.95 -8.45
C VAL A 248 -14.53 7.94 -9.91
N VAL A 249 -15.46 7.06 -10.29
CA VAL A 249 -16.01 7.01 -11.65
C VAL A 249 -16.75 8.30 -12.01
N ALA A 250 -17.55 8.85 -11.09
CA ALA A 250 -18.26 10.11 -11.30
C ALA A 250 -17.28 11.28 -11.48
N GLN A 251 -16.28 11.40 -10.59
CA GLN A 251 -15.25 12.44 -10.68
C GLN A 251 -14.41 12.30 -11.96
N PHE A 252 -14.03 11.08 -12.32
CA PHE A 252 -13.28 10.82 -13.55
C PHE A 252 -14.06 11.26 -14.80
N LYS A 253 -15.35 10.91 -14.90
CA LYS A 253 -16.18 11.31 -16.05
C LYS A 253 -16.39 12.82 -16.12
N GLN A 254 -16.50 13.48 -14.97
CA GLN A 254 -16.63 14.93 -14.91
C GLN A 254 -15.35 15.63 -15.37
N HIS A 255 -14.19 15.12 -14.97
CA HIS A 255 -12.89 15.74 -15.25
C HIS A 255 -12.34 15.39 -16.64
N TYR A 256 -12.55 14.14 -17.09
CA TYR A 256 -12.13 13.61 -18.38
C TYR A 256 -13.36 13.10 -19.17
N PRO A 257 -14.22 13.99 -19.69
CA PRO A 257 -15.45 13.59 -20.37
C PRO A 257 -15.19 12.72 -21.60
N ASP A 258 -14.07 12.93 -22.29
CA ASP A 258 -13.64 12.14 -23.45
C ASP A 258 -12.76 10.94 -23.09
N GLY A 259 -12.46 10.74 -21.80
CA GLY A 259 -11.58 9.68 -21.31
C GLY A 259 -10.09 9.86 -21.64
N ILE A 260 -9.69 11.01 -22.19
CA ILE A 260 -8.31 11.30 -22.59
C ILE A 260 -7.59 12.07 -21.49
N ILE A 261 -6.59 11.43 -20.87
CA ILE A 261 -5.66 12.07 -19.93
C ILE A 261 -4.51 12.66 -20.75
N SER A 262 -4.50 13.98 -20.94
CA SER A 262 -3.49 14.69 -21.75
C SER A 262 -2.69 15.66 -20.89
N LYS A 263 -1.51 16.05 -21.38
CA LYS A 263 -0.68 17.06 -20.72
C LYS A 263 -1.51 18.35 -20.52
N PRO A 264 -1.60 18.91 -19.30
CA PRO A 264 -2.33 20.15 -19.07
C PRO A 264 -1.77 21.29 -19.94
N LYS A 265 -2.65 22.15 -20.47
CA LYS A 265 -2.28 23.23 -21.40
C LYS A 265 -1.27 24.26 -20.85
N ASN A 266 -1.06 24.30 -19.53
CA ASN A 266 -0.27 25.32 -18.84
C ASN A 266 0.99 24.76 -18.15
N MET A 267 1.47 23.58 -18.54
CA MET A 267 2.61 22.88 -17.91
C MET A 267 3.78 22.69 -18.87
#